data_AF-A0AA43F8E6-F1
#
_entry.id   AF-A0AA43F8E6-F1
#
_cell.length_a   1.000
_cell.length_b   1.000
_cell.length_c   1.000
_cell.angle_alpha   90.00
_cell.angle_beta   90.00
_cell.angle_gamma   90.00
#
_symmetry.space_group_name_H-M   'P 1'
#
loop_
_entity.id
_entity.type
_entity.pdbx_description
1 polymer ?
#
loop_
_entity_poly.entity_id
_entity_poly.type
_entity_poly.pdbx_seq_one_letter_code
_entity_poly.pdbx_strand_id
1 'polypeptide(L)'
;MIFATVGEHFASIYMGGYTYRFENVPAYVPPGHGMVYLTAVALARSGLFVRHPKKIALFVIGVWGTWSLWGISGYPDRGDAVGALLFGIFLVWLIIGRSPMVYLAAFFITTWLELLGTGVGAWNWAAVDPLLGWPQGNPPSGVGAWYCLVDAVAIGGAGPTLRAGQRLYARFRHSAV
;
A
#
# COMPACT_ATOMS: atom_id res chain seq x y z
N MET A 1 4.09 -9.98 -5.63
CA MET A 1 3.49 -9.84 -6.97
C MET A 1 2.18 -10.57 -7.04
N ILE A 2 2.17 -11.90 -6.95
CA ILE A 2 0.93 -12.71 -6.99
C ILE A 2 -0.14 -12.17 -6.02
N PHE A 3 0.21 -11.97 -4.74
CA PHE A 3 -0.72 -11.44 -3.74
C PHE A 3 -1.32 -10.08 -4.15
N ALA A 4 -0.46 -9.15 -4.58
CA ALA A 4 -0.89 -7.83 -5.03
C ALA A 4 -1.78 -7.92 -6.27
N THR A 5 -1.42 -8.74 -7.25
CA THR A 5 -2.22 -8.93 -8.47
C THR A 5 -3.60 -9.50 -8.18
N VAL A 6 -3.69 -10.50 -7.31
CA VAL A 6 -4.99 -11.07 -6.90
C VAL A 6 -5.80 -10.04 -6.14
N GLY A 7 -5.19 -9.34 -5.19
CA GLY A 7 -5.83 -8.26 -4.43
C GLY A 7 -6.33 -7.14 -5.34
N GLU A 8 -5.58 -6.78 -6.38
CA GLU A 8 -5.92 -5.75 -7.35
C GLU A 8 -7.17 -6.10 -8.15
N HIS A 9 -7.24 -7.33 -8.68
CA HIS A 9 -8.42 -7.80 -9.42
C HIS A 9 -9.63 -7.92 -8.50
N PHE A 10 -9.42 -8.32 -7.25
CA PHE A 10 -10.50 -8.38 -6.27
C PHE A 10 -11.01 -6.96 -5.93
N ALA A 11 -10.13 -6.03 -5.57
CA ALA A 11 -10.50 -4.70 -5.12
C ALA A 11 -11.11 -3.85 -6.23
N SER A 12 -10.56 -3.91 -7.44
CA SER A 12 -11.03 -3.11 -8.58
C SER A 12 -12.20 -3.78 -9.32
N ILE A 13 -12.02 -5.00 -9.83
CA ILE A 13 -13.00 -5.64 -10.72
C ILE A 13 -14.16 -6.28 -9.96
N TYR A 14 -13.86 -7.03 -8.89
CA TYR A 14 -14.89 -7.78 -8.18
C TYR A 14 -15.65 -6.92 -7.16
N MET A 15 -14.91 -6.14 -6.37
CA MET A 15 -15.46 -5.33 -5.29
C MET A 15 -15.94 -3.97 -5.81
N GLY A 16 -15.29 -3.40 -6.83
CA GLY A 16 -15.61 -2.08 -7.35
C GLY A 16 -15.14 -0.92 -6.45
N GLY A 17 -14.11 -1.13 -5.63
CA GLY A 17 -13.57 -0.10 -4.73
C GLY A 17 -12.97 1.10 -5.47
N TYR A 18 -12.46 0.89 -6.67
CA TYR A 18 -12.04 1.91 -7.63
C TYR A 18 -12.09 1.32 -9.04
N THR A 19 -12.23 2.19 -10.03
CA THR A 19 -12.27 1.81 -11.45
C THR A 19 -11.07 2.39 -12.18
N TYR A 20 -10.38 1.54 -12.94
CA TYR A 20 -9.37 1.99 -13.90
C TYR A 20 -10.02 2.64 -15.11
N ARG A 21 -9.30 3.56 -15.75
CA ARG A 21 -9.77 4.30 -16.93
C ARG A 21 -10.32 3.42 -18.06
N PHE A 22 -9.72 2.24 -18.25
CA PHE A 22 -10.11 1.29 -19.29
C PHE A 22 -10.85 0.07 -18.72
N GLU A 23 -11.35 0.17 -17.48
CA GLU A 23 -12.14 -0.87 -16.78
C GLU A 23 -11.44 -2.21 -16.57
N ASN A 24 -10.18 -2.33 -16.98
CA ASN A 24 -9.33 -3.49 -16.75
C ASN A 24 -8.11 -3.10 -15.92
N VAL A 25 -7.53 -4.09 -15.22
CA VAL A 25 -6.25 -3.90 -14.53
C VAL A 25 -5.14 -3.77 -15.59
N PRO A 26 -4.44 -2.62 -15.66
CA PRO A 26 -3.38 -2.45 -16.66
C PRO A 26 -2.22 -3.43 -16.42
N ALA A 27 -1.62 -3.94 -17.51
CA ALA A 27 -0.56 -4.94 -17.43
C ALA A 27 0.71 -4.46 -16.69
N TYR A 28 0.91 -3.15 -16.56
CA TYR A 28 2.01 -2.56 -15.79
C TYR A 28 1.77 -2.56 -14.27
N VAL A 29 0.54 -2.77 -13.80
CA VAL A 29 0.22 -2.71 -12.37
C VAL A 29 0.84 -3.89 -11.59
N PRO A 30 0.73 -5.15 -12.05
CA PRO A 30 1.40 -6.27 -11.40
C PRO A 30 2.91 -6.07 -11.19
N PRO A 31 3.75 -5.75 -12.21
CA PRO A 31 5.16 -5.45 -11.98
C PRO A 31 5.37 -4.12 -11.23
N GLY A 32 4.44 -3.16 -11.38
CA GLY A 32 4.41 -1.89 -10.66
C GLY A 32 4.46 -2.05 -9.15
N HIS A 33 3.64 -2.94 -8.57
CA HIS A 33 3.70 -3.21 -7.13
C HIS A 33 5.10 -3.69 -6.69
N GLY A 34 5.83 -4.38 -7.56
CA GLY A 34 7.17 -4.91 -7.24
C GLY A 34 8.17 -3.77 -7.16
N MET A 35 8.07 -2.84 -8.11
CA MET A 35 8.84 -1.61 -8.12
C MET A 35 8.51 -0.73 -6.92
N VAL A 36 7.23 -0.62 -6.53
CA VAL A 36 6.80 0.12 -5.33
C VAL A 36 7.43 -0.48 -4.08
N TYR A 37 7.36 -1.81 -3.89
CA TYR A 37 7.99 -2.48 -2.75
C TYR A 37 9.51 -2.24 -2.70
N LEU A 38 10.20 -2.42 -3.83
CA LEU A 38 11.64 -2.18 -3.91
C LEU A 38 12.00 -0.71 -3.64
N THR A 39 11.17 0.22 -4.10
CA THR A 39 11.34 1.65 -3.85
C THR A 39 11.13 1.96 -2.37
N ALA A 40 10.13 1.38 -1.72
CA ALA A 40 9.91 1.53 -0.28
C ALA A 40 11.10 1.01 0.52
N VAL A 41 11.64 -0.16 0.16
CA VAL A 41 12.84 -0.73 0.80
C VAL A 41 14.07 0.16 0.57
N ALA A 42 14.29 0.64 -0.66
CA ALA A 42 15.41 1.52 -0.99
C ALA A 42 15.31 2.85 -0.23
N LEU A 43 14.11 3.44 -0.19
CA LEU A 43 13.83 4.70 0.50
C LEU A 43 14.01 4.55 2.01
N ALA A 44 13.47 3.48 2.61
CA ALA A 44 13.64 3.17 4.03
C ALA A 44 15.11 3.01 4.45
N ARG A 45 15.98 2.60 3.51
CA ARG A 45 17.43 2.43 3.71
C ARG A 45 18.25 3.63 3.25
N SER A 46 17.61 4.65 2.67
CA SER A 46 18.28 5.86 2.20
C SER A 46 18.88 6.66 3.36
N GLY A 47 19.94 7.42 3.09
CA GLY A 47 20.58 8.27 4.09
C GLY A 47 19.60 9.26 4.75
N LEU A 48 18.60 9.73 4.00
CA LEU A 48 17.55 10.61 4.52
C LEU A 48 16.69 9.93 5.59
N PHE A 49 16.14 8.75 5.29
CA PHE A 49 15.26 8.01 6.20
C PHE A 49 16.01 7.48 7.42
N VAL A 50 17.26 7.06 7.24
CA VAL A 50 18.10 6.59 8.34
C VAL A 50 18.54 7.73 9.25
N ARG A 51 18.86 8.91 8.69
CA ARG A 51 19.34 10.07 9.48
C ARG A 51 18.21 10.83 10.18
N HIS A 52 17.00 10.82 9.61
CA HIS A 52 15.88 11.62 10.11
C HIS A 52 14.56 10.84 10.32
N PRO A 53 14.58 9.61 10.87
CA PRO A 53 13.39 8.74 10.91
C PRO A 53 12.23 9.37 11.68
N LYS A 54 12.52 9.97 12.85
CA LYS A 54 11.50 10.62 13.70
C LYS A 54 10.89 11.86 13.04
N LYS A 55 11.71 12.68 12.37
CA LYS A 55 11.24 13.90 11.70
C LYS A 55 10.34 13.55 10.53
N ILE A 56 10.71 12.54 9.76
CA ILE A 56 9.93 12.04 8.63
C ILE A 56 8.63 11.42 9.13
N ALA A 57 8.68 10.58 10.17
CA ALA A 57 7.49 10.01 10.78
C ALA A 57 6.53 11.11 11.28
N LEU A 58 7.04 12.10 12.01
CA LEU A 58 6.23 13.23 12.48
C LEU A 58 5.64 14.04 11.32
N PHE A 59 6.41 14.27 10.26
CA PHE A 59 5.93 14.95 9.06
C PHE A 59 4.80 14.16 8.38
N VAL A 60 4.97 12.85 8.19
CA VAL A 60 3.94 11.99 7.60
C VAL A 60 2.70 11.95 8.48
N ILE A 61 2.87 11.75 9.80
CA ILE A 61 1.75 11.73 10.74
C ILE A 61 1.01 13.07 10.74
N GLY A 62 1.75 14.19 10.74
CA GLY A 62 1.17 15.52 10.76
C GLY A 62 0.38 15.82 9.49
N VAL A 63 1.02 15.69 8.32
CA VAL A 63 0.40 16.04 7.03
C VAL A 63 -0.79 15.13 6.72
N TRP A 64 -0.61 13.81 6.82
CA TRP A 64 -1.68 12.87 6.50
C TRP A 64 -2.73 12.79 7.60
N GLY A 65 -2.35 12.96 8.87
CA GLY A 65 -3.30 13.08 9.96
C GLY A 65 -4.21 14.28 9.78
N THR A 66 -3.66 15.44 9.40
CA THR A 66 -4.49 16.61 9.07
C THR A 66 -5.40 16.34 7.87
N TRP A 67 -4.92 15.65 6.82
CA TRP A 67 -5.75 15.28 5.69
C TRP A 67 -6.89 14.33 6.09
N SER A 68 -6.61 13.27 6.85
CA SER A 68 -7.63 12.34 7.33
C SER A 68 -8.66 13.04 8.23
N LEU A 69 -8.21 13.93 9.13
CA LEU A 69 -9.12 14.73 9.97
C LEU A 69 -9.99 15.67 9.15
N TRP A 70 -9.43 16.34 8.14
CA TRP A 70 -10.20 17.15 7.21
C TRP A 70 -11.23 16.31 6.44
N GLY A 71 -10.83 15.12 6.00
CA GLY A 71 -11.69 14.16 5.30
C GLY A 71 -12.94 13.72 6.07
N ILE A 72 -12.88 13.68 7.41
CA ILE A 72 -14.01 13.31 8.28
C ILE A 72 -14.69 14.50 8.95
N SER A 73 -14.21 15.73 8.72
CA SER A 73 -14.71 16.93 9.39
C SER A 73 -16.10 17.38 8.94
N GLY A 74 -16.59 16.88 7.81
CA GLY A 74 -17.83 17.32 7.16
C GLY A 74 -17.68 18.56 6.28
N TYR A 75 -16.48 19.17 6.20
CA TYR A 75 -16.18 20.24 5.25
C TYR A 75 -16.07 19.81 3.78
N PRO A 76 -15.41 18.67 3.43
CA PRO A 76 -15.31 18.29 2.03
C PRO A 76 -16.62 17.74 1.48
N ASP A 77 -16.92 18.03 0.21
CA ASP A 77 -18.08 17.49 -0.51
C ASP A 77 -18.09 15.95 -0.51
N ARG A 78 -16.88 15.36 -0.51
CA ARG A 78 -16.67 13.92 -0.46
C ARG A 78 -15.96 13.55 0.84
N GLY A 79 -16.64 12.82 1.70
CA GLY A 79 -16.09 12.33 2.96
C GLY A 79 -15.00 11.27 2.75
N ASP A 80 -14.15 11.10 3.76
CA ASP A 80 -13.02 10.17 3.73
C ASP A 80 -12.89 9.31 5.00
N ALA A 81 -14.02 8.72 5.42
CA ALA A 81 -14.08 7.87 6.60
C ALA A 81 -13.20 6.61 6.44
N VAL A 82 -13.21 6.00 5.25
CA VAL A 82 -12.34 4.84 4.96
C VAL A 82 -10.87 5.24 4.95
N GLY A 83 -10.53 6.39 4.36
CA GLY A 83 -9.15 6.91 4.40
C GLY A 83 -8.68 7.14 5.84
N ALA A 84 -9.52 7.74 6.70
CA ALA A 84 -9.19 7.93 8.11
C ALA A 84 -9.01 6.61 8.87
N LEU A 85 -9.85 5.60 8.61
CA LEU A 85 -9.70 4.26 9.17
C LEU A 85 -8.35 3.64 8.75
N LEU A 86 -8.03 3.67 7.46
CA LEU A 86 -6.79 3.11 6.92
C LEU A 86 -5.56 3.85 7.47
N PHE A 87 -5.65 5.16 7.65
CA PHE A 87 -4.59 5.93 8.31
C PHE A 87 -4.39 5.49 9.77
N GLY A 88 -5.48 5.26 10.52
CA GLY A 88 -5.41 4.69 11.87
C GLY A 88 -4.71 3.32 11.90
N ILE A 89 -5.03 2.44 10.94
CA ILE A 89 -4.36 1.13 10.78
C ILE A 89 -2.86 1.33 10.50
N PHE A 90 -2.51 2.27 9.63
CA PHE A 90 -1.11 2.61 9.35
C PHE A 90 -0.38 3.08 10.62
N LEU A 91 -0.98 3.92 11.47
CA LEU A 91 -0.38 4.35 12.73
C LEU A 91 -0.10 3.16 13.67
N VAL A 92 -1.04 2.22 13.75
CA VAL A 92 -0.82 0.98 14.52
C VAL A 92 0.39 0.23 13.98
N TRP A 93 0.47 -0.01 12.66
CA TRP A 93 1.62 -0.68 12.07
C TRP A 93 2.94 0.09 12.18
N LEU A 94 2.91 1.41 12.28
CA LEU A 94 4.11 2.20 12.55
C LEU A 94 4.67 1.93 13.95
N ILE A 95 3.82 1.55 14.91
CA ILE A 95 4.20 1.28 16.30
C ILE A 95 4.55 -0.20 16.50
N ILE A 96 3.71 -1.12 16.05
CA ILE A 96 3.84 -2.57 16.33
C ILE A 96 4.40 -3.37 15.14
N GLY A 97 4.59 -2.73 14.00
CA GLY A 97 4.98 -3.39 12.76
C GLY A 97 6.37 -4.02 12.81
N ARG A 98 6.54 -5.11 12.06
CA ARG A 98 7.83 -5.80 11.92
C ARG A 98 8.91 -4.94 11.24
N SER A 99 8.51 -4.05 10.33
CA SER A 99 9.42 -3.13 9.62
C SER A 99 8.83 -1.72 9.47
N PRO A 100 8.77 -0.93 10.56
CA PRO A 100 8.09 0.37 10.55
C PRO A 100 8.66 1.37 9.54
N MET A 101 9.98 1.33 9.29
CA MET A 101 10.62 2.23 8.32
C MET A 101 10.23 1.89 6.87
N VAL A 102 10.05 0.60 6.55
CA VAL A 102 9.54 0.19 5.23
C VAL A 102 8.09 0.60 5.09
N TYR A 103 7.27 0.43 6.13
CA TYR A 103 5.87 0.87 6.10
C TYR A 103 5.73 2.38 5.95
N LEU A 104 6.55 3.15 6.67
CA LEU A 104 6.60 4.61 6.53
C LEU A 104 7.00 5.03 5.11
N ALA A 105 8.02 4.39 4.54
CA ALA A 105 8.46 4.66 3.17
C ALA A 105 7.42 4.24 2.12
N ALA A 106 6.80 3.08 2.29
CA ALA A 106 5.75 2.55 1.43
C ALA A 106 4.54 3.48 1.44
N PHE A 107 4.05 3.85 2.62
CA PHE A 107 2.95 4.79 2.78
C PHE A 107 3.25 6.15 2.11
N PHE A 108 4.46 6.66 2.30
CA PHE A 108 4.89 7.91 1.69
C PHE A 108 4.87 7.82 0.15
N ILE A 109 5.62 6.88 -0.45
CA ILE A 109 5.73 6.81 -1.92
C ILE A 109 4.40 6.47 -2.60
N THR A 110 3.59 5.63 -1.96
CA THR A 110 2.30 5.20 -2.52
C THR A 110 1.25 6.29 -2.45
N THR A 111 1.30 7.17 -1.45
CA THR A 111 0.46 8.38 -1.48
C THR A 111 0.75 9.21 -2.72
N TRP A 112 2.02 9.46 -3.06
CA TRP A 112 2.34 10.21 -4.27
C TRP A 112 1.82 9.51 -5.53
N LEU A 113 1.97 8.19 -5.59
CA LEU A 113 1.45 7.38 -6.68
C LEU A 113 -0.08 7.51 -6.80
N GLU A 114 -0.80 7.49 -5.68
CA GLU A 114 -2.26 7.60 -5.64
C GLU A 114 -2.75 9.00 -6.01
N LEU A 115 -2.10 10.04 -5.50
CA LEU A 115 -2.38 11.43 -5.88
C LEU A 115 -2.16 11.65 -7.38
N LEU A 116 -1.07 11.13 -7.94
CA LEU A 116 -0.78 11.23 -9.36
C LEU A 116 -1.76 10.40 -10.19
N GLY A 117 -2.00 9.15 -9.81
CA GLY A 117 -2.86 8.23 -10.54
C GLY A 117 -4.30 8.70 -10.62
N THR A 118 -4.85 9.16 -9.49
CA THR A 118 -6.20 9.76 -9.45
C THR A 118 -6.23 11.13 -10.14
N GLY A 119 -5.19 11.95 -9.97
CA GLY A 119 -5.09 13.27 -10.59
C GLY A 119 -5.04 13.25 -12.11
N VAL A 120 -4.37 12.26 -12.73
CA VAL A 120 -4.36 12.07 -14.19
C VAL A 120 -5.53 11.22 -14.70
N GLY A 121 -6.41 10.77 -13.80
CA GLY A 121 -7.56 9.93 -14.13
C GLY A 121 -7.17 8.53 -14.63
N ALA A 122 -6.06 7.97 -14.15
CA ALA A 122 -5.68 6.58 -14.43
C ALA A 122 -6.61 5.59 -13.72
N TRP A 123 -7.02 5.91 -12.49
CA TRP A 123 -8.10 5.25 -11.75
C TRP A 123 -8.88 6.25 -10.91
N ASN A 124 -10.09 5.88 -10.51
CA ASN A 124 -10.95 6.70 -9.68
C ASN A 124 -11.60 5.85 -8.59
N TRP A 125 -11.43 6.24 -7.33
CA TRP A 125 -12.04 5.58 -6.18
C TRP A 125 -13.55 5.77 -6.15
N ALA A 126 -14.29 4.73 -5.76
CA ALA A 126 -15.74 4.81 -5.57
C ALA A 126 -16.07 5.78 -4.42
N ALA A 127 -17.11 6.61 -4.55
CA ALA A 127 -17.45 7.61 -3.53
C ALA A 127 -17.85 6.99 -2.18
N VAL A 128 -18.50 5.83 -2.25
CA VAL A 128 -18.85 5.00 -1.11
C VAL A 128 -18.13 3.67 -1.30
N ASP A 129 -17.41 3.24 -0.27
CA ASP A 129 -16.75 1.95 -0.28
C ASP A 129 -17.81 0.82 -0.30
N PRO A 130 -17.73 -0.10 -1.26
CA PRO A 130 -18.73 -1.16 -1.44
C PRO A 130 -18.70 -2.23 -0.35
N LEU A 131 -17.63 -2.33 0.44
CA LEU A 131 -17.52 -3.31 1.53
C LEU A 131 -18.10 -2.78 2.85
N LEU A 132 -17.74 -1.56 3.24
CA LEU A 132 -18.11 -0.94 4.50
C LEU A 132 -19.36 -0.04 4.38
N GLY A 133 -19.73 0.37 3.16
CA GLY A 133 -20.79 1.35 2.93
C GLY A 133 -20.44 2.76 3.41
N TRP A 134 -19.15 3.06 3.61
CA TRP A 134 -18.67 4.34 4.16
C TRP A 134 -18.13 5.25 3.08
N PRO A 135 -18.19 6.58 3.25
CA PRO A 135 -17.60 7.51 2.30
C PRO A 135 -16.07 7.39 2.29
N GLN A 136 -15.47 7.48 1.11
CA GLN A 136 -14.02 7.48 0.92
C GLN A 136 -13.59 8.54 -0.10
N GLY A 137 -12.42 9.14 0.09
CA GLY A 137 -11.87 10.17 -0.80
C GLY A 137 -11.43 9.62 -2.18
N ASN A 138 -10.91 10.52 -3.02
CA ASN A 138 -10.24 10.17 -4.28
C ASN A 138 -8.91 10.91 -4.41
N PRO A 139 -7.80 10.32 -3.94
CA PRO A 139 -7.70 9.03 -3.27
C PRO A 139 -8.07 9.11 -1.78
N PRO A 140 -8.38 7.99 -1.12
CA PRO A 140 -8.55 7.95 0.34
C PRO A 140 -7.25 8.33 1.05
N SER A 141 -7.30 9.18 2.08
CA SER A 141 -6.10 9.73 2.75
C SER A 141 -5.16 8.66 3.32
N GLY A 142 -5.72 7.53 3.76
CA GLY A 142 -4.97 6.41 4.33
C GLY A 142 -4.69 5.25 3.36
N VAL A 143 -5.00 5.36 2.07
CA VAL A 143 -4.91 4.25 1.10
C VAL A 143 -3.53 3.57 1.07
N GLY A 144 -2.46 4.31 1.38
CA GLY A 144 -1.09 3.78 1.50
C GLY A 144 -0.95 2.60 2.47
N ALA A 145 -1.88 2.45 3.42
CA ALA A 145 -1.93 1.29 4.31
C ALA A 145 -2.07 -0.03 3.55
N TRP A 146 -2.81 -0.09 2.43
CA TRP A 146 -2.92 -1.32 1.64
C TRP A 146 -1.57 -1.79 1.10
N TYR A 147 -0.71 -0.84 0.72
CA TYR A 147 0.64 -1.16 0.28
C TYR A 147 1.50 -1.67 1.45
N CYS A 148 1.37 -1.08 2.64
CA CYS A 148 2.01 -1.61 3.85
C CYS A 148 1.59 -3.06 4.15
N LEU A 149 0.33 -3.42 3.90
CA LEU A 149 -0.15 -4.80 4.03
C LEU A 149 0.54 -5.74 3.03
N VAL A 150 0.57 -5.34 1.75
CA VAL A 150 1.26 -6.12 0.70
C VAL A 150 2.73 -6.32 1.06
N ASP A 151 3.40 -5.28 1.57
CA ASP A 151 4.78 -5.31 2.01
C ASP A 151 4.97 -6.23 3.22
N ALA A 152 4.07 -6.17 4.21
CA ALA A 152 4.09 -7.04 5.37
C ALA A 152 3.96 -8.52 4.97
N VAL A 153 3.05 -8.84 4.03
CA VAL A 153 2.88 -10.19 3.48
C VAL A 153 4.13 -10.62 2.73
N ALA A 154 4.75 -9.74 1.94
CA ALA A 154 5.99 -10.04 1.22
C ALA A 154 7.14 -10.36 2.18
N ILE A 155 7.33 -9.53 3.22
CA ILE A 155 8.37 -9.72 4.24
C ILE A 155 8.12 -11.00 5.04
N GLY A 156 6.88 -11.28 5.42
CA GLY A 156 6.49 -12.48 6.16
C GLY A 156 6.66 -13.75 5.32
N GLY A 157 6.32 -13.70 4.03
CA GLY A 157 6.41 -14.84 3.11
C GLY A 157 7.82 -15.18 2.65
N ALA A 158 8.74 -14.21 2.61
CA ALA A 158 10.08 -14.40 2.05
C ALA A 158 10.86 -15.56 2.69
N GLY A 159 10.86 -15.66 4.03
CA GLY A 159 11.57 -16.72 4.76
C GLY A 159 11.09 -18.13 4.42
N PRO A 160 9.78 -18.43 4.58
CA PRO A 160 9.19 -19.70 4.17
C PRO A 160 9.45 -20.06 2.71
N THR A 161 9.27 -19.11 1.78
CA THR A 161 9.48 -19.35 0.35
C THR A 161 10.93 -19.72 0.03
N LEU A 162 11.91 -19.03 0.62
CA LEU A 162 13.33 -19.35 0.44
C LEU A 162 13.67 -20.76 0.97
N ARG A 163 13.15 -21.12 2.15
CA ARG A 163 13.36 -22.46 2.73
C ARG A 163 12.76 -23.56 1.86
N ALA A 164 11.55 -23.33 1.33
CA ALA A 164 10.92 -24.27 0.41
C ALA A 164 11.72 -24.44 -0.88
N GLY A 165 12.20 -23.34 -1.47
CA GLY A 165 13.05 -23.35 -2.66
C GLY A 165 14.38 -24.08 -2.43
N GLN A 166 15.04 -23.85 -1.29
CA GLN A 166 16.27 -24.56 -0.93
C GLN A 166 16.04 -26.07 -0.77
N ARG A 167 14.94 -26.48 -0.14
CA ARG A 167 14.57 -27.90 -0.01
C ARG A 167 14.31 -28.56 -1.36
N LEU A 168 13.58 -27.88 -2.25
CA LEU A 168 13.33 -28.35 -3.61
C LEU A 168 14.63 -28.48 -4.40
N TYR A 169 15.48 -27.45 -4.37
CA TYR A 169 16.78 -27.46 -5.04
C TYR A 169 17.68 -28.60 -4.55
N ALA A 170 17.76 -28.81 -3.22
CA ALA A 170 18.50 -29.93 -2.64
C ALA A 170 17.95 -31.28 -3.11
N ARG A 171 16.63 -31.44 -3.18
CA ARG A 171 15.97 -32.66 -3.66
C ARG A 171 16.28 -32.93 -5.14
N PHE A 172 16.22 -31.92 -6.00
CA PHE A 172 16.60 -32.04 -7.41
C PHE A 172 18.08 -32.39 -7.59
N ARG A 173 18.98 -31.79 -6.80
CA ARG A 173 20.41 -32.11 -6.84
C ARG A 173 20.69 -33.55 -6.42
N HIS A 174 19.97 -34.09 -5.44
CA HIS A 174 20.10 -35.48 -5.00
C HIS A 174 19.48 -36.50 -5.96
N SER A 175 18.55 -36.10 -6.83
CA SER A 175 17.94 -36.98 -7.85
C SER A 175 18.68 -36.97 -9.20
N ALA A 176 19.67 -36.09 -9.36
CA ALA A 176 20.49 -35.94 -10.56
C ALA A 176 21.90 -36.57 -10.43
N VAL A 177 22.14 -37.28 -9.32
CA VAL A 177 23.33 -38.11 -9.03
C VAL A 177 22.84 -39.54 -8.86
#